data_AF-A0A7Y7CFJ7-F1
#
_entry.id   AF-A0A7Y7CFJ7-F1
#
_cell.length_a   1.000
_cell.length_b   1.000
_cell.length_c   1.000
_cell.angle_alpha   90.00
_cell.angle_beta   90.00
_cell.angle_gamma   90.00
#
_symmetry.space_group_name_H-M   'P 1'
#
loop_
_entity.id
_entity.type
_entity.pdbx_description
1 polymer ?
#
loop_
_entity_poly.entity_id
_entity_poly.type
_entity_poly.pdbx_seq_one_letter_code
_entity_poly.pdbx_strand_id
1 'polypeptide(L)'
;MLNPARGVFGNLEQLVVPPSGIIAGVFARNDGARPGGVYEAPAGIEAGRMFGVLGFESKECLEEKKRDIVYPRRINPLTTGPGLPRFIDGSRTLKASGNFPYVAERRGGSFIERSLKSGLQFARHRNNTEGLRAQVRRSIAAFLLAQMKNGAFRSQEPAKAFFVDVSDALNPPSVVFAGKLVARIGLATNKPAEFIVLRIAQDTRALEAELASAGL
;
A
#
# COMPACT_ATOMS: atom_id res chain seq x y z
N MET A 1 5.20 26.03 6.04
CA MET A 1 6.59 26.02 5.49
C MET A 1 7.16 27.43 5.57
N LEU A 2 8.48 27.60 5.46
CA LEU A 2 9.07 28.94 5.32
C LEU A 2 8.56 29.58 4.03
N ASN A 3 8.28 30.88 4.07
CA ASN A 3 7.86 31.62 2.88
C ASN A 3 9.03 31.70 1.88
N PRO A 4 8.92 31.06 0.70
CA PRO A 4 10.02 31.03 -0.27
C PRO A 4 10.13 32.32 -1.08
N ALA A 5 9.08 33.16 -1.11
CA ALA A 5 9.03 34.38 -1.90
C ALA A 5 8.07 35.40 -1.28
N ARG A 6 8.60 36.25 -0.38
CA ARG A 6 7.80 37.27 0.33
C ARG A 6 7.13 38.29 -0.61
N GLY A 7 7.74 38.56 -1.76
CA GLY A 7 7.16 39.42 -2.80
C GLY A 7 5.91 38.84 -3.50
N VAL A 8 5.73 37.51 -3.44
CA VAL A 8 4.59 36.81 -4.07
C VAL A 8 3.53 36.42 -3.05
N PHE A 9 3.95 35.88 -1.90
CA PHE A 9 3.05 35.32 -0.89
C PHE A 9 2.82 36.24 0.32
N GLY A 10 3.27 37.49 0.24
CA GLY A 10 3.18 38.47 1.31
C GLY A 10 4.30 38.33 2.35
N ASN A 11 4.27 39.21 3.35
CA ASN A 11 5.36 39.38 4.32
C ASN A 11 5.37 38.34 5.46
N LEU A 12 4.44 37.39 5.47
CA LEU A 12 4.41 36.32 6.48
C LEU A 12 5.69 35.49 6.40
N GLU A 13 6.28 35.17 7.55
CA GLU A 13 7.48 34.33 7.58
C GLU A 13 7.18 32.86 7.26
N GLN A 14 5.98 32.41 7.62
CA GLN A 14 5.51 31.06 7.43
C GLN A 14 4.20 31.05 6.66
N LEU A 15 4.08 30.10 5.74
CA LEU A 15 2.88 29.87 4.95
C LEU A 15 2.25 28.53 5.34
N VAL A 16 0.92 28.55 5.48
CA VAL A 16 0.09 27.34 5.54
C VAL A 16 -0.08 26.83 4.12
N VAL A 17 0.17 25.54 3.92
CA VAL A 17 0.06 24.89 2.61
C VAL A 17 -0.70 23.57 2.76
N PRO A 18 -1.47 23.16 1.74
CA PRO A 18 -2.15 21.87 1.77
C PRO A 18 -1.13 20.72 1.86
N PRO A 19 -1.47 19.62 2.54
CA PRO A 19 -0.52 18.54 2.79
C PRO A 19 -0.19 17.71 1.54
N SER A 20 -0.99 17.77 0.47
CA SER A 20 -0.85 16.89 -0.71
C SER A 20 0.56 16.86 -1.29
N GLY A 21 1.23 18.01 -1.38
CA GLY A 21 2.60 18.12 -1.89
C GLY A 21 3.62 17.37 -1.03
N ILE A 22 3.58 17.54 0.30
CA ILE A 22 4.51 16.85 1.19
C ILE A 22 4.23 15.34 1.24
N ILE A 23 2.95 14.95 1.19
CA ILE A 23 2.55 13.53 1.18
C ILE A 23 3.03 12.84 -0.11
N ALA A 24 2.96 13.51 -1.27
CA ALA A 24 3.53 12.98 -2.50
C ALA A 24 5.05 12.75 -2.39
N GLY A 25 5.77 13.65 -1.73
CA GLY A 25 7.20 13.48 -1.43
C GLY A 25 7.49 12.31 -0.50
N VAL A 26 6.68 12.13 0.54
CA VAL A 26 6.75 10.97 1.46
C VAL A 26 6.56 9.67 0.68
N PHE A 27 5.57 9.63 -0.21
CA PHE A 27 5.30 8.47 -1.07
C PHE A 27 6.48 8.15 -1.99
N ALA A 28 7.05 9.15 -2.66
CA ALA A 28 8.21 8.95 -3.53
C ALA A 28 9.43 8.44 -2.76
N ARG A 29 9.70 9.01 -1.57
CA ARG A 29 10.78 8.57 -0.70
C ARG A 29 10.57 7.13 -0.23
N ASN A 30 9.39 6.81 0.28
CA ASN A 30 9.08 5.48 0.79
C ASN A 30 9.23 4.41 -0.29
N ASP A 31 8.66 4.65 -1.48
CA ASP A 31 8.75 3.71 -2.59
C ASP A 31 10.19 3.52 -3.09
N GLY A 32 10.98 4.58 -3.09
CA GLY A 32 12.37 4.59 -3.57
C GLY A 32 13.42 4.20 -2.52
N ALA A 33 13.04 4.04 -1.25
CA ALA A 33 13.98 3.79 -0.16
C ALA A 33 14.70 2.45 -0.28
N ARG A 34 14.00 1.43 -0.81
CA ARG A 34 14.53 0.07 -0.98
C ARG A 34 13.73 -0.72 -2.03
N PRO A 35 14.26 -1.83 -2.57
CA PRO A 35 13.46 -2.77 -3.33
C PRO A 35 12.22 -3.21 -2.53
N GLY A 36 11.04 -3.01 -3.11
CA GLY A 36 9.76 -3.32 -2.48
C GLY A 36 9.20 -2.24 -1.55
N GLY A 37 9.80 -1.05 -1.46
CA GLY A 37 9.28 0.05 -0.63
C GLY A 37 7.84 0.44 -0.96
N VAL A 38 7.41 0.26 -2.22
CA VAL A 38 6.02 0.48 -2.66
C VAL A 38 4.97 -0.39 -1.93
N TYR A 39 5.40 -1.51 -1.35
CA TYR A 39 4.55 -2.42 -0.57
C TYR A 39 4.47 -2.03 0.92
N GLU A 40 5.30 -1.09 1.36
CA GLU A 40 5.29 -0.57 2.72
C GLU A 40 4.28 0.56 2.85
N ALA A 41 3.64 0.66 4.01
CA ALA A 41 2.79 1.79 4.33
C ALA A 41 3.65 3.06 4.44
N PRO A 42 3.38 4.11 3.64
CA PRO A 42 4.02 5.41 3.82
C PRO A 42 3.39 6.15 5.01
N ALA A 43 3.40 5.51 6.18
CA ALA A 43 2.75 5.96 7.41
C ALA A 43 3.58 5.54 8.62
N GLY A 44 3.25 6.06 9.80
CA GLY A 44 4.04 5.88 11.01
C GLY A 44 5.28 6.78 11.07
N ILE A 45 5.97 6.74 12.20
CA ILE A 45 7.02 7.69 12.58
C ILE A 45 8.14 7.79 11.55
N GLU A 46 8.62 6.65 11.04
CA GLU A 46 9.75 6.58 10.10
C GLU A 46 9.31 6.75 8.64
N ALA A 47 8.56 5.77 8.12
CA ALA A 47 8.14 5.75 6.72
C ALA A 47 7.24 6.93 6.35
N GLY A 48 6.36 7.36 7.27
CA GLY A 48 5.45 8.49 7.13
C GLY A 48 6.04 9.85 7.48
N ARG A 49 7.32 9.95 7.85
CA ARG A 49 7.96 11.20 8.30
C ARG A 49 7.86 12.32 7.26
N MET A 50 7.43 13.51 7.66
CA MET A 50 7.38 14.69 6.81
C MET A 50 8.57 15.62 7.10
N PHE A 51 9.52 15.70 6.16
CA PHE A 51 10.69 16.59 6.29
C PHE A 51 10.33 18.04 5.92
N GLY A 52 10.94 19.01 6.61
CA GLY A 52 10.73 20.44 6.33
C GLY A 52 9.38 21.02 6.77
N VAL A 53 8.51 20.21 7.39
CA VAL A 53 7.25 20.70 7.99
C VAL A 53 7.53 21.33 9.34
N LEU A 54 7.29 22.64 9.44
CA LEU A 54 7.54 23.44 10.64
C LEU A 54 6.48 23.23 11.73
N GLY A 55 5.26 22.88 11.34
CA GLY A 55 4.10 22.83 12.24
C GLY A 55 2.85 22.43 11.49
N PHE A 56 1.79 22.14 12.25
CA PHE A 56 0.44 22.04 11.74
C PHE A 56 -0.28 23.37 11.94
N GLU A 57 -1.21 23.69 11.05
CA GLU A 57 -2.05 24.89 11.17
C GLU A 57 -2.88 24.87 12.46
N SER A 58 -3.39 23.68 12.82
CA SER A 58 -4.18 23.46 14.01
C SER A 58 -3.56 22.38 14.90
N LYS A 59 -3.61 22.60 16.22
CA LYS A 59 -3.16 21.62 17.23
C LYS A 59 -4.15 20.47 17.45
N GLU A 60 -5.35 20.57 16.90
CA GLU A 60 -6.39 19.55 17.05
C GLU A 60 -5.95 18.16 16.57
N CYS A 61 -5.09 18.11 15.56
CA CYS A 61 -4.53 16.87 15.05
C CYS A 61 -3.64 16.12 16.07
N LEU A 62 -3.17 16.82 17.11
CA LEU A 62 -2.38 16.23 18.19
C LEU A 62 -3.27 15.53 19.22
N GLU A 63 -4.55 15.91 19.31
CA GLU A 63 -5.51 15.30 20.21
C GLU A 63 -5.98 13.94 19.64
N GLU A 64 -5.63 12.86 20.33
CA GLU A 64 -6.01 11.49 19.94
C GLU A 64 -7.53 11.33 19.77
N LYS A 65 -8.32 11.87 20.72
CA LYS A 65 -9.78 11.85 20.65
C LYS A 65 -10.35 12.46 19.37
N LYS A 66 -9.69 13.49 18.81
CA LYS A 66 -10.12 14.11 17.54
C LYS A 66 -9.71 13.26 16.34
N ARG A 67 -8.53 12.64 16.38
CA ARG A 67 -8.08 11.69 15.35
C ARG A 67 -9.02 10.48 15.26
N ASP A 68 -9.46 9.96 16.41
CA ASP A 68 -10.36 8.81 16.48
C ASP A 68 -11.75 9.07 15.88
N ILE A 69 -12.17 10.33 15.77
CA ILE A 69 -13.44 10.71 15.11
C ILE A 69 -13.33 10.59 13.57
N VAL A 70 -12.13 10.83 13.02
CA VAL A 70 -11.92 10.91 11.56
C VAL A 70 -11.33 9.62 10.98
N TYR A 71 -10.57 8.86 11.77
CA TYR A 71 -9.93 7.63 11.29
C TYR A 71 -10.92 6.52 10.85
N PRO A 72 -12.06 6.30 11.55
CA PRO A 72 -13.12 5.41 11.07
C PRO A 72 -13.74 5.87 9.76
N ARG A 73 -13.72 7.18 9.49
CA ARG A 73 -14.15 7.78 8.21
C ARG A 73 -13.07 7.72 7.12
N ARG A 74 -11.97 7.01 7.37
CA ARG A 74 -10.87 6.76 6.40
C ARG A 74 -10.12 8.01 5.97
N ILE A 75 -10.11 9.01 6.85
CA ILE A 75 -9.25 10.17 6.74
C ILE A 75 -8.00 9.85 7.56
N ASN A 76 -6.83 9.87 6.91
CA ASN A 76 -5.56 9.62 7.57
C ASN A 76 -5.09 10.92 8.25
N PRO A 77 -5.01 10.99 9.59
CA PRO A 77 -4.52 12.16 10.29
C PRO A 77 -3.03 12.38 10.04
N LEU A 78 -2.59 13.62 10.27
CA LEU A 78 -1.18 13.97 10.38
C LEU A 78 -0.94 14.34 11.83
N THR A 79 0.12 13.83 12.44
CA THR A 79 0.37 14.07 13.87
C THR A 79 1.84 14.16 14.20
N THR A 80 2.13 14.46 15.47
CA THR A 80 3.45 14.42 16.10
C THR A 80 3.26 14.22 17.60
N GLY A 81 4.33 13.79 18.29
CA GLY A 81 4.40 13.71 19.74
C GLY A 81 5.67 14.36 20.29
N PRO A 82 5.83 14.43 21.63
CA PRO A 82 7.06 14.92 22.25
C PRO A 82 8.29 14.17 21.74
N GLY A 83 9.25 14.88 21.16
CA GLY A 83 10.47 14.30 20.59
C GLY A 83 10.28 13.52 19.28
N LEU A 84 9.04 13.37 18.78
CA LEU A 84 8.76 12.68 17.53
C LEU A 84 8.78 13.67 16.35
N PRO A 85 9.15 13.20 15.14
CA PRO A 85 8.91 13.97 13.94
C PRO A 85 7.41 14.09 13.66
N ARG A 86 7.06 14.96 12.70
CA ARG A 86 5.70 15.00 12.13
C ARG A 86 5.56 13.87 11.13
N PHE A 87 4.50 13.08 11.24
CA PHE A 87 4.28 11.91 10.39
C PHE A 87 2.80 11.69 10.04
N ILE A 88 2.56 10.79 9.09
CA ILE A 88 1.23 10.36 8.67
C ILE A 88 0.76 9.24 9.60
N ASP A 89 -0.34 9.46 10.32
CA ASP A 89 -0.89 8.55 11.33
C ASP A 89 -2.05 7.70 10.78
N GLY A 90 -1.83 7.12 9.59
CA GLY A 90 -2.88 6.37 8.92
C GLY A 90 -2.49 5.98 7.50
N SER A 91 -2.97 4.82 7.06
CA SER A 91 -2.67 4.31 5.72
C SER A 91 -3.91 3.78 5.00
N ARG A 92 -5.11 4.23 5.38
CA ARG A 92 -6.37 3.82 4.74
C ARG A 92 -6.58 4.56 3.43
N THR A 93 -7.17 3.86 2.46
CA THR A 93 -7.82 4.51 1.31
C THR A 93 -9.25 4.87 1.67
N LEU A 94 -9.89 5.71 0.85
CA LEU A 94 -11.32 6.05 0.98
C LEU A 94 -12.25 4.84 0.71
N LYS A 95 -11.74 3.75 0.13
CA LYS A 95 -12.54 2.58 -0.22
C LYS A 95 -12.88 1.77 1.04
N ALA A 96 -14.15 1.74 1.40
CA ALA A 96 -14.64 1.09 2.61
C ALA A 96 -14.65 -0.44 2.57
N SER A 97 -15.05 -1.02 1.44
CA SER A 97 -15.25 -2.46 1.27
C SER A 97 -14.48 -3.01 0.09
N GLY A 98 -14.19 -4.32 0.12
CA GLY A 98 -13.54 -5.05 -0.96
C GLY A 98 -12.01 -5.00 -0.91
N ASN A 99 -11.37 -5.28 -2.05
CA ASN A 99 -9.93 -5.51 -2.12
C ASN A 99 -9.12 -4.22 -2.08
N PHE A 100 -7.95 -4.31 -1.45
CA PHE A 100 -6.92 -3.28 -1.29
C PHE A 100 -7.40 -2.01 -0.53
N PRO A 101 -7.90 -2.15 0.72
CA PRO A 101 -8.36 -1.01 1.51
C PRO A 101 -7.23 -0.07 1.98
N TYR A 102 -5.96 -0.50 1.95
CA TYR A 102 -4.81 0.31 2.38
C TYR A 102 -4.03 0.93 1.22
N VAL A 103 -3.35 2.05 1.49
CA VAL A 103 -2.58 2.82 0.51
C VAL A 103 -1.46 1.98 -0.08
N ALA A 104 -0.69 1.27 0.75
CA ALA A 104 0.39 0.39 0.31
C ALA A 104 -0.12 -0.75 -0.58
N GLU A 105 -1.20 -1.41 -0.16
CA GLU A 105 -1.85 -2.46 -0.93
C GLU A 105 -2.31 -1.97 -2.30
N ARG A 106 -2.96 -0.81 -2.35
CA ARG A 106 -3.47 -0.24 -3.60
C ARG A 106 -2.35 0.22 -4.52
N ARG A 107 -1.31 0.86 -3.98
CA ARG A 107 -0.13 1.30 -4.73
C ARG A 107 0.68 0.12 -5.26
N GLY A 108 0.97 -0.87 -4.41
CA GLY A 108 1.66 -2.10 -4.77
C GLY A 108 0.93 -2.87 -5.87
N GLY A 109 -0.40 -3.01 -5.75
CA GLY A 109 -1.23 -3.61 -6.81
C GLY A 109 -1.16 -2.84 -8.13
N SER A 110 -1.24 -1.51 -8.09
CA SER A 110 -1.11 -0.66 -9.29
C SER A 110 0.28 -0.71 -9.91
N PHE A 111 1.34 -0.83 -9.10
CA PHE A 111 2.71 -1.03 -9.56
C PHE A 111 2.87 -2.37 -10.29
N ILE A 112 2.36 -3.45 -9.71
CA ILE A 112 2.36 -4.79 -10.33
C ILE A 112 1.59 -4.76 -11.66
N GLU A 113 0.38 -4.18 -11.67
CA GLU A 113 -0.45 -4.09 -12.88
C GLU A 113 0.25 -3.31 -14.00
N ARG A 114 0.81 -2.14 -13.70
CA ARG A 114 1.54 -1.32 -14.67
C ARG A 114 2.78 -2.03 -15.20
N SER A 115 3.52 -2.70 -14.32
CA SER A 115 4.75 -3.43 -14.68
C SER A 115 4.45 -4.61 -15.60
N LEU A 116 3.38 -5.37 -15.30
CA LEU A 116 2.94 -6.48 -16.15
C LEU A 116 2.42 -6.00 -17.50
N LYS A 117 1.63 -4.90 -17.55
CA LYS A 117 1.18 -4.30 -18.81
C LYS A 117 2.33 -3.88 -19.72
N SER A 118 3.42 -3.39 -19.14
CA SER A 118 4.65 -3.07 -19.87
C SER A 118 5.41 -4.33 -20.29
N GLY A 119 5.62 -5.27 -19.36
CA GLY A 119 6.38 -6.50 -19.61
C GLY A 119 5.72 -7.47 -20.59
N LEU A 120 4.41 -7.38 -20.78
CA LEU A 120 3.64 -8.24 -21.70
C LEU A 120 3.42 -7.63 -23.09
N GLN A 121 4.04 -6.48 -23.41
CA GLN A 121 3.88 -5.86 -24.73
C GLN A 121 4.29 -6.78 -25.89
N PHE A 122 5.23 -7.70 -25.68
CA PHE A 122 5.65 -8.67 -26.70
C PHE A 122 4.50 -9.58 -27.19
N ALA A 123 3.45 -9.77 -26.38
CA ALA A 123 2.31 -10.61 -26.73
C ALA A 123 1.29 -9.88 -27.61
N ARG A 124 1.39 -8.55 -27.73
CA ARG A 124 0.48 -7.73 -28.53
C ARG A 124 0.62 -8.09 -30.01
N HIS A 125 -0.50 -8.26 -30.71
CA HIS A 125 -0.56 -8.62 -32.13
C HIS A 125 0.11 -9.96 -32.50
N ARG A 126 0.38 -10.83 -31.53
CA ARG A 126 0.84 -12.21 -31.76
C ARG A 126 -0.35 -13.16 -31.86
N ASN A 127 -0.18 -14.27 -32.58
CA ASN A 127 -1.17 -15.34 -32.61
C ASN A 127 -1.37 -15.94 -31.21
N ASN A 128 -2.61 -16.00 -30.72
CA ASN A 128 -2.95 -16.56 -29.42
C ASN A 128 -2.88 -18.10 -29.44
N THR A 129 -1.65 -18.61 -29.52
CA THR A 129 -1.33 -20.04 -29.43
C THR A 129 -1.07 -20.45 -27.98
N GLU A 130 -1.14 -21.75 -27.70
CA GLU A 130 -0.75 -22.30 -26.40
C GLU A 130 0.69 -21.88 -26.02
N GLY A 131 1.61 -21.88 -26.99
CA GLY A 131 2.98 -21.42 -26.79
C GLY A 131 3.07 -19.97 -26.31
N LEU A 132 2.26 -19.07 -26.87
CA LEU A 132 2.20 -17.67 -26.41
C LEU A 132 1.64 -17.59 -24.99
N ARG A 133 0.54 -18.30 -24.69
CA ARG A 133 -0.06 -18.31 -23.34
C ARG A 133 0.91 -18.85 -22.31
N ALA A 134 1.66 -19.91 -22.64
CA ALA A 134 2.70 -20.46 -21.78
C ALA A 134 3.86 -19.46 -21.54
N GLN A 135 4.26 -18.72 -22.57
CA GLN A 135 5.27 -17.65 -22.43
C GLN A 135 4.77 -16.53 -21.51
N VAL A 136 3.55 -16.04 -21.72
CA VAL A 136 2.89 -15.04 -20.86
C VAL A 136 2.85 -15.51 -19.40
N ARG A 137 2.41 -16.74 -19.16
CA ARG A 137 2.35 -17.34 -17.81
C ARG A 137 3.73 -17.36 -17.15
N ARG A 138 4.78 -17.79 -17.86
CA ARG A 138 6.16 -17.81 -17.35
C ARG A 138 6.67 -16.40 -17.02
N SER A 139 6.44 -15.43 -17.90
CA SER A 139 6.83 -14.03 -17.68
C SER A 139 6.15 -13.42 -16.45
N ILE A 140 4.84 -13.61 -16.29
CA ILE A 140 4.10 -13.14 -15.11
C ILE A 140 4.64 -13.82 -13.85
N ALA A 141 4.77 -15.15 -13.85
CA ALA A 141 5.24 -15.90 -12.69
C ALA A 141 6.65 -15.49 -12.25
N ALA A 142 7.59 -15.34 -13.21
CA ALA A 142 8.94 -14.88 -12.91
C ALA A 142 8.96 -13.48 -12.29
N PHE A 143 8.15 -12.55 -12.80
CA PHE A 143 8.01 -11.22 -12.22
C PHE A 143 7.44 -11.27 -10.80
N LEU A 144 6.36 -12.03 -10.57
CA LEU A 144 5.74 -12.14 -9.25
C LEU A 144 6.68 -12.82 -8.23
N LEU A 145 7.48 -13.81 -8.65
CA LEU A 145 8.53 -14.38 -7.79
C LEU A 145 9.57 -13.34 -7.37
N ALA A 146 9.97 -12.44 -8.27
CA ALA A 146 10.85 -11.34 -7.92
C ALA A 146 10.17 -10.37 -6.92
N GLN A 147 8.89 -10.07 -7.11
CA GLN A 147 8.14 -9.21 -6.17
C GLN A 147 7.94 -9.88 -4.80
N MET A 148 7.81 -11.20 -4.75
CA MET A 148 7.73 -11.96 -3.50
C MET A 148 8.99 -11.78 -2.65
N LYS A 149 10.16 -11.86 -3.29
CA LYS A 149 11.46 -11.57 -2.63
C LYS A 149 11.56 -10.13 -2.14
N ASN A 150 10.86 -9.20 -2.80
CA ASN A 150 10.77 -7.80 -2.39
C ASN A 150 9.69 -7.53 -1.32
N GLY A 151 9.02 -8.56 -0.78
CA GLY A 151 8.04 -8.39 0.30
C GLY A 151 6.63 -8.00 -0.15
N ALA A 152 6.27 -8.19 -1.41
CA ALA A 152 4.94 -7.87 -1.94
C ALA A 152 3.79 -8.67 -1.29
N PHE A 153 4.10 -9.86 -0.80
CA PHE A 153 3.10 -10.85 -0.37
C PHE A 153 3.29 -11.27 1.09
N ARG A 154 2.20 -11.75 1.69
CA ARG A 154 2.16 -12.25 3.08
C ARG A 154 2.85 -13.59 3.30
N SER A 155 3.22 -14.28 2.23
CA SER A 155 3.89 -15.58 2.29
C SER A 155 5.06 -15.59 1.32
N GLN A 156 6.13 -16.27 1.70
CA GLN A 156 7.27 -16.58 0.85
C GLN A 156 7.10 -17.92 0.11
N GLU A 157 5.96 -18.60 0.30
CA GLU A 157 5.59 -19.79 -0.45
C GLU A 157 4.78 -19.37 -1.69
N PRO A 158 5.28 -19.59 -2.94
CA PRO A 158 4.62 -19.10 -4.14
C PRO A 158 3.13 -19.46 -4.25
N ALA A 159 2.78 -20.70 -3.90
CA ALA A 159 1.40 -21.20 -3.95
C ALA A 159 0.44 -20.47 -3.00
N LYS A 160 0.95 -19.89 -1.90
CA LYS A 160 0.17 -19.08 -0.94
C LYS A 160 0.26 -17.57 -1.22
N ALA A 161 1.23 -17.15 -2.04
CA ALA A 161 1.53 -15.76 -2.33
C ALA A 161 0.75 -15.22 -3.54
N PHE A 162 0.68 -15.99 -4.63
CA PHE A 162 -0.02 -15.58 -5.84
C PHE A 162 -0.47 -16.78 -6.68
N PHE A 163 -1.38 -16.54 -7.62
CA PHE A 163 -1.67 -17.50 -8.69
C PHE A 163 -1.72 -16.80 -10.04
N VAL A 164 -1.42 -17.55 -11.09
CA VAL A 164 -1.48 -17.09 -12.49
C VAL A 164 -2.20 -18.15 -13.31
N ASP A 165 -3.32 -17.75 -13.90
CA ASP A 165 -4.13 -18.58 -14.78
C ASP A 165 -4.21 -17.92 -16.17
N VAL A 166 -3.74 -18.66 -17.18
CA VAL A 166 -3.81 -18.31 -18.60
C VAL A 166 -4.29 -19.53 -19.39
N SER A 167 -5.11 -20.37 -18.75
CA SER A 167 -5.59 -21.64 -19.30
C SER A 167 -6.54 -21.45 -20.48
N ASP A 168 -6.81 -22.54 -21.18
CA ASP A 168 -7.79 -22.59 -22.28
C ASP A 168 -9.22 -22.41 -21.78
N ALA A 169 -9.51 -22.81 -20.53
CA ALA A 169 -10.78 -22.50 -19.88
C ALA A 169 -11.01 -20.99 -19.76
N LEU A 170 -9.93 -20.21 -19.55
CA LEU A 170 -9.97 -18.74 -19.53
C LEU A 170 -9.87 -18.11 -20.93
N ASN A 171 -9.34 -18.85 -21.91
CA ASN A 171 -9.15 -18.42 -23.30
C ASN A 171 -9.87 -19.38 -24.28
N PRO A 172 -11.20 -19.54 -24.18
CA PRO A 172 -11.96 -20.36 -25.12
C PRO A 172 -11.92 -19.74 -26.52
N PRO A 173 -12.32 -20.49 -27.58
CA PRO A 173 -12.32 -19.98 -28.95
C PRO A 173 -13.01 -18.63 -29.10
N SER A 174 -14.11 -18.36 -28.39
CA SER A 174 -14.80 -17.07 -28.41
C SER A 174 -13.92 -15.89 -27.97
N VAL A 175 -13.05 -16.07 -26.97
CA VAL A 175 -12.10 -15.04 -26.50
C VAL A 175 -10.98 -14.84 -27.53
N VAL A 176 -10.48 -15.94 -28.10
CA VAL A 176 -9.43 -15.93 -29.12
C VAL A 176 -9.92 -15.25 -30.40
N PHE A 177 -11.11 -15.59 -30.89
CA PHE A 177 -11.73 -14.98 -32.06
C PHE A 177 -12.04 -13.50 -31.86
N ALA A 178 -12.31 -13.08 -30.61
CA ALA A 178 -12.44 -11.68 -30.26
C ALA A 178 -11.08 -10.93 -30.19
N GLY A 179 -9.98 -11.58 -30.54
CA GLY A 179 -8.63 -10.99 -30.54
C GLY A 179 -8.07 -10.74 -29.14
N LYS A 180 -8.57 -11.44 -28.12
CA LYS A 180 -8.17 -11.25 -26.73
C LYS A 180 -7.29 -12.40 -26.24
N LEU A 181 -6.40 -12.07 -25.30
CA LEU A 181 -5.70 -13.01 -24.44
C LEU A 181 -5.96 -12.56 -23.01
N VAL A 182 -6.55 -13.44 -22.21
CA VAL A 182 -6.94 -13.15 -20.83
C VAL A 182 -6.02 -13.92 -19.89
N ALA A 183 -5.43 -13.18 -18.95
CA ALA A 183 -4.68 -13.72 -17.82
C ALA A 183 -5.36 -13.28 -16.53
N ARG A 184 -5.63 -14.24 -15.64
CA ARG A 184 -6.21 -14.00 -14.32
C ARG A 184 -5.12 -14.19 -13.27
N ILE A 185 -4.95 -13.18 -12.42
CA ILE A 185 -3.87 -13.12 -11.44
C ILE A 185 -4.49 -12.83 -10.07
N GLY A 186 -4.15 -13.65 -9.08
CA GLY A 186 -4.48 -13.38 -7.68
C GLY A 186 -3.23 -13.05 -6.88
N LEU A 187 -3.35 -12.11 -5.94
CA LEU A 187 -2.26 -11.61 -5.11
C LEU A 187 -2.67 -11.67 -3.64
N ALA A 188 -1.83 -12.26 -2.79
CA ALA A 188 -2.02 -12.28 -1.35
C ALA A 188 -1.16 -11.19 -0.68
N THR A 189 -1.63 -9.94 -0.73
CA THR A 189 -0.91 -8.75 -0.24
C THR A 189 -0.78 -8.71 1.28
N ASN A 190 0.24 -7.97 1.75
CA ASN A 190 0.40 -7.62 3.16
C ASN A 190 -0.58 -6.53 3.58
N LYS A 191 -1.08 -6.64 4.81
CA LYS A 191 -1.88 -5.58 5.47
C LYS A 191 -1.05 -4.96 6.59
N PRO A 192 -1.01 -3.63 6.72
CA PRO A 192 -0.32 -2.97 7.81
C PRO A 192 -1.03 -3.24 9.14
N ALA A 193 -0.25 -3.32 10.22
CA ALA A 193 -0.80 -3.31 11.57
C ALA A 193 -1.27 -1.89 11.91
N GLU A 194 -2.57 -1.71 12.13
CA GLU A 194 -3.15 -0.40 12.46
C GLU A 194 -3.18 -0.13 13.97
N PHE A 195 -3.33 -1.19 14.76
CA PHE A 195 -3.48 -1.09 16.21
C PHE A 195 -2.57 -2.09 16.89
N ILE A 196 -1.91 -1.65 17.95
CA ILE A 196 -1.13 -2.52 18.83
C ILE A 196 -1.91 -2.62 20.13
N VAL A 197 -2.45 -3.81 20.42
CA VAL A 197 -3.17 -4.08 21.65
C VAL A 197 -2.26 -4.90 22.56
N LEU A 198 -1.84 -4.31 23.67
CA LEU A 198 -1.09 -5.01 24.72
C LEU A 198 -2.06 -5.50 25.79
N ARG A 199 -2.02 -6.81 26.07
CA ARG A 199 -2.76 -7.42 27.18
C ARG A 199 -1.75 -7.87 28.23
N ILE A 200 -1.85 -7.33 29.44
CA ILE A 200 -0.92 -7.60 30.54
C ILE A 200 -1.75 -8.16 31.70
N ALA A 201 -1.39 -9.34 32.18
CA ALA A 201 -2.02 -10.00 33.33
C ALA A 201 -0.97 -10.45 34.34
N GLN A 202 -1.30 -10.36 35.63
CA GLN A 202 -0.43 -10.83 36.71
C GLN A 202 -0.50 -12.36 36.89
N ASP A 203 -1.68 -12.95 36.70
CA ASP A 203 -1.87 -14.41 36.71
C ASP A 203 -1.91 -14.93 35.27
N THR A 204 -0.90 -15.72 34.88
CA THR A 204 -0.78 -16.28 33.54
C THR A 204 -1.93 -17.23 33.20
N ARG A 205 -2.56 -17.88 34.19
CA ARG A 205 -3.69 -18.80 33.98
C ARG A 205 -4.97 -18.08 33.57
N ALA A 206 -5.17 -16.86 34.07
CA ALA A 206 -6.30 -16.02 33.67
C ALA A 206 -6.19 -15.58 32.20
N LEU A 207 -4.96 -15.29 31.75
CA LEU A 207 -4.69 -14.95 30.34
C LEU A 207 -4.91 -16.17 29.44
N GLU A 208 -4.45 -17.36 29.84
CA GLU A 208 -4.66 -18.61 29.11
C GLU A 208 -6.15 -18.97 28.99
N ALA A 209 -6.92 -18.78 30.05
CA ALA A 209 -8.37 -18.99 30.03
C ALA A 209 -9.09 -17.99 29.10
N GLU A 210 -8.66 -16.73 29.10
CA GLU A 210 -9.23 -15.69 28.23
C GLU A 210 -8.89 -15.94 26.75
N LEU A 211 -7.64 -16.33 26.46
CA LEU A 211 -7.20 -16.73 25.11
C LEU A 211 -7.97 -17.96 24.59
N ALA A 212 -8.14 -18.99 25.43
CA ALA A 212 -8.90 -20.19 25.07
C ALA A 212 -10.37 -19.88 24.75
N SER A 213 -10.98 -18.90 25.46
CA SER A 213 -12.34 -18.44 25.18
C SER A 213 -12.47 -17.54 23.95
N ALA A 214 -11.39 -16.86 23.56
CA ALA A 214 -11.35 -15.98 22.39
C ALA A 214 -11.09 -16.72 21.07
N GLY A 215 -10.84 -18.04 21.10
CA GLY A 215 -10.55 -18.84 19.92
C GLY A 215 -9.22 -18.48 19.24
N LEU A 216 -8.25 -18.00 20.02
CA LEU A 216 -6.88 -17.70 19.60
C LEU A 216 -5.92 -18.80 20.04
#